data_AF-A0AA96W8K6-F1
#
_entry.id   AF-A0AA96W8K6-F1
#
_cell.length_a   1.000
_cell.length_b   1.000
_cell.length_c   1.000
_cell.angle_alpha   90.00
_cell.angle_beta   90.00
_cell.angle_gamma   90.00
#
_symmetry.space_group_name_H-M   'P 1'
#
loop_
_entity.id
_entity.type
_entity.pdbx_description
1 polymer ?
#
loop_
_entity_poly.entity_id
_entity_poly.type
_entity_poly.pdbx_seq_one_letter_code
_entity_poly.pdbx_strand_id
1 'polypeptide(L)'
;MTAATTAQTARPATRDSFASRRIRVVAAAAGLTAALVLTGCSGGSDDGGDSGSKESSAAPKPSDGADSGGSGDSSGAETELQGNWLATTGGKPVALFVNGAEVAVFVGTSVCSGKVSDEANMQMISLKCQDGSDARTEGMVDKVSAKSLTITWEGGVGEETFRKAEGSMPSGLPTDLPTASAGS
;
A
#
# COMPACT_ATOMS: atom_id res chain seq x y z
N MET A 1 -10.41 43.14 45.61
CA MET A 1 -11.86 43.23 45.90
C MET A 1 -12.52 43.21 44.53
N THR A 2 -13.10 42.14 44.00
CA THR A 2 -14.12 41.24 44.58
C THR A 2 -14.07 39.92 43.81
N ALA A 3 -14.12 38.80 44.54
CA ALA A 3 -14.21 37.44 43.99
C ALA A 3 -15.67 37.10 43.67
N ALA A 4 -15.89 36.27 42.64
CA ALA A 4 -17.14 35.52 42.48
C ALA A 4 -16.83 34.12 41.93
N THR A 5 -16.73 33.19 42.86
CA THR A 5 -16.76 31.75 42.68
C THR A 5 -18.14 31.33 42.16
N THR A 6 -18.22 30.47 41.15
CA THR A 6 -19.40 29.61 40.98
C THR A 6 -18.99 28.23 40.51
N ALA A 7 -19.38 27.24 41.30
CA ALA A 7 -19.03 25.85 41.19
C ALA A 7 -19.94 25.10 40.20
N GLN A 8 -19.30 24.20 39.45
CA GLN A 8 -19.67 22.83 39.09
C GLN A 8 -21.16 22.46 38.97
N THR A 9 -21.53 21.94 37.80
CA THR A 9 -22.52 20.86 37.69
C THR A 9 -21.98 19.80 36.74
N ALA A 10 -21.49 18.72 37.34
CA ALA A 10 -21.13 17.49 36.67
C ALA A 10 -22.39 16.88 36.01
N ARG A 11 -22.28 16.50 34.75
CA ARG A 11 -23.32 15.77 34.03
C ARG A 11 -23.19 14.27 34.31
N PRO A 12 -24.30 13.55 34.55
CA PRO A 12 -24.28 12.15 34.98
C PRO A 12 -23.86 11.21 33.85
N ALA A 13 -22.98 10.26 34.19
CA ALA A 13 -22.68 9.08 33.40
C ALA A 13 -23.90 8.14 33.39
N THR A 14 -24.53 7.98 32.23
CA THR A 14 -25.55 6.95 32.01
C THR A 14 -24.90 5.66 31.51
N ARG A 15 -24.69 4.77 32.49
CA ARG A 15 -24.96 3.32 32.47
C ARG A 15 -24.75 2.55 31.17
N ASP A 16 -23.74 1.69 31.25
CA ASP A 16 -23.65 0.38 30.61
C ASP A 16 -24.97 -0.24 30.20
N SER A 17 -25.07 -0.58 28.91
CA SER A 17 -26.01 -1.56 28.40
C SER A 17 -25.20 -2.68 27.74
N PHE A 18 -24.57 -3.52 28.56
CA PHE A 18 -24.10 -4.84 28.14
C PHE A 18 -25.30 -5.76 27.90
N ALA A 19 -25.97 -5.60 26.76
CA ALA A 19 -26.94 -6.56 26.28
C ALA A 19 -26.21 -7.70 25.55
N SER A 20 -25.78 -8.66 26.36
CA SER A 20 -25.23 -9.94 25.96
C SER A 20 -26.24 -10.71 25.09
N ARG A 21 -25.96 -10.85 23.79
CA ARG A 21 -26.60 -11.87 22.96
C ARG A 21 -25.63 -13.03 22.78
N ARG A 22 -25.67 -13.96 23.75
CA ARG A 22 -25.08 -15.28 23.58
C ARG A 22 -25.85 -16.00 22.47
N ILE A 23 -25.22 -16.18 21.31
CA ILE A 23 -25.70 -17.12 20.30
C ILE A 23 -24.77 -18.33 20.36
N ARG A 24 -25.20 -19.35 21.11
CA ARG A 24 -24.72 -20.72 20.91
C ARG A 24 -25.63 -21.39 19.88
N VAL A 25 -25.08 -21.78 18.74
CA VAL A 25 -25.63 -22.82 17.85
C VAL A 25 -24.41 -23.60 17.36
N VAL A 26 -24.06 -24.68 18.06
CA VAL A 26 -24.24 -26.10 17.67
C VAL A 26 -23.47 -26.45 16.40
N ALA A 27 -22.48 -27.32 16.60
CA ALA A 27 -21.60 -27.91 15.61
C ALA A 27 -22.33 -28.85 14.64
N ALA A 28 -21.86 -28.88 13.39
CA ALA A 28 -21.92 -30.04 12.52
C ALA A 28 -20.58 -30.16 11.79
N ALA A 29 -19.90 -31.29 12.01
CA ALA A 29 -18.69 -31.68 11.31
C ALA A 29 -19.03 -32.54 10.09
N ALA A 30 -18.40 -32.24 8.96
CA ALA A 30 -18.14 -33.05 7.75
C ALA A 30 -17.82 -32.03 6.64
N GLY A 31 -16.74 -32.03 5.87
CA GLY A 31 -15.85 -33.09 5.41
C GLY A 31 -15.57 -32.80 3.92
N LEU A 32 -14.39 -33.22 3.45
CA LEU A 32 -13.90 -33.27 2.05
C LEU A 32 -12.86 -32.21 1.65
N THR A 33 -11.61 -32.66 1.77
CA THR A 33 -10.41 -32.20 1.09
C THR A 33 -10.54 -32.38 -0.44
N ALA A 34 -10.21 -31.34 -1.20
CA ALA A 34 -9.89 -31.46 -2.62
C ALA A 34 -8.49 -30.87 -2.85
N ALA A 35 -7.49 -31.75 -2.90
CA ALA A 35 -6.17 -31.42 -3.41
C ALA A 35 -6.22 -31.48 -4.94
N LEU A 36 -6.03 -30.35 -5.63
CA LEU A 36 -5.75 -30.35 -7.06
C LEU A 36 -4.24 -30.38 -7.25
N VAL A 37 -3.70 -31.59 -7.44
CA VAL A 37 -2.37 -31.82 -7.97
C VAL A 37 -2.51 -31.83 -9.50
N LEU A 38 -2.03 -30.77 -10.17
CA LEU A 38 -1.86 -30.76 -11.62
C LEU A 38 -0.46 -31.30 -11.94
N THR A 39 -0.34 -32.62 -11.93
CA THR A 39 0.78 -33.35 -12.53
C THR A 39 0.37 -33.83 -13.92
N GLY A 40 1.11 -33.39 -14.94
CA GLY A 40 1.29 -34.16 -16.18
C GLY A 40 0.96 -33.45 -17.49
N CYS A 41 2.01 -33.11 -18.25
CA CYS A 41 2.13 -33.36 -19.70
C CYS A 41 3.61 -33.05 -20.08
N SER A 42 4.54 -34.02 -20.05
CA SER A 42 4.83 -35.09 -21.03
C SER A 42 5.68 -34.61 -22.22
N GLY A 43 6.89 -35.16 -22.32
CA GLY A 43 7.54 -35.46 -23.61
C GLY A 43 8.97 -34.93 -23.83
N GLY A 44 9.97 -35.82 -23.85
CA GLY A 44 11.26 -35.59 -24.52
C GLY A 44 12.47 -36.25 -23.85
N SER A 45 12.86 -37.43 -24.32
CA SER A 45 13.94 -38.32 -23.84
C SER A 45 15.36 -37.89 -24.27
N ASP A 46 16.33 -38.75 -23.91
CA ASP A 46 17.76 -38.86 -24.28
C ASP A 46 18.76 -38.22 -23.29
N ASP A 47 19.88 -38.82 -22.89
CA ASP A 47 20.43 -40.19 -22.83
C ASP A 47 21.72 -40.08 -21.97
N GLY A 48 22.21 -41.19 -21.41
CA GLY A 48 23.62 -41.33 -21.01
C GLY A 48 23.96 -41.08 -19.55
N GLY A 49 24.20 -42.18 -18.81
CA GLY A 49 24.71 -42.16 -17.44
C GLY A 49 26.24 -42.06 -17.35
N ASP A 50 26.74 -41.80 -16.15
CA ASP A 50 27.80 -42.59 -15.53
C ASP A 50 27.82 -42.35 -14.00
N SER A 51 28.35 -43.35 -13.30
CA SER A 51 28.27 -43.61 -11.87
C SER A 51 29.44 -42.96 -11.11
N GLY A 52 29.23 -42.46 -9.90
CA GLY A 52 30.35 -41.99 -9.09
C GLY A 52 30.04 -41.49 -7.67
N SER A 53 29.87 -42.42 -6.73
CA SER A 53 30.38 -42.43 -5.35
C SER A 53 30.29 -41.19 -4.42
N LYS A 54 29.46 -41.35 -3.37
CA LYS A 54 29.75 -41.22 -1.91
C LYS A 54 30.25 -39.88 -1.32
N GLU A 55 29.36 -39.31 -0.49
CA GLU A 55 29.54 -38.85 0.90
C GLU A 55 30.56 -37.73 1.20
N SER A 56 30.08 -36.52 1.56
CA SER A 56 30.19 -35.95 2.92
C SER A 56 29.82 -34.44 2.97
N SER A 57 29.03 -34.09 3.99
CA SER A 57 29.02 -32.81 4.74
C SER A 57 28.96 -31.47 4.00
N ALA A 58 27.83 -30.77 4.15
CA ALA A 58 27.73 -29.49 4.87
C ALA A 58 26.39 -28.80 4.54
N ALA A 59 25.59 -28.51 5.57
CA ALA A 59 24.44 -27.62 5.46
C ALA A 59 24.90 -26.16 5.21
N PRO A 60 24.31 -25.42 4.26
CA PRO A 60 24.59 -24.00 4.16
C PRO A 60 23.82 -23.23 5.25
N LYS A 61 24.56 -22.40 6.00
CA LYS A 61 24.05 -21.45 6.99
C LYS A 61 23.16 -20.38 6.33
N PRO A 62 22.25 -19.74 7.08
CA PRO A 62 21.63 -18.51 6.61
C PRO A 62 22.73 -17.45 6.42
N SER A 63 22.80 -16.87 5.22
CA SER A 63 23.58 -15.66 5.01
C SER A 63 22.84 -14.52 5.69
N ASP A 64 23.40 -14.08 6.83
CA ASP A 64 23.21 -12.71 7.31
C ASP A 64 23.76 -11.78 6.23
N GLY A 65 22.88 -11.38 5.32
CA GLY A 65 23.12 -10.29 4.39
C GLY A 65 23.17 -9.00 5.20
N ALA A 66 24.38 -8.58 5.55
CA ALA A 66 24.63 -7.21 5.94
C ALA A 66 24.31 -6.31 4.75
N ASP A 67 23.08 -5.82 4.66
CA ASP A 67 22.77 -4.68 3.82
C ASP A 67 23.48 -3.47 4.44
N SER A 68 24.62 -3.17 3.82
CA SER A 68 25.39 -1.97 4.06
C SER A 68 24.46 -0.78 3.93
N GLY A 69 24.43 0.05 4.98
CA GLY A 69 23.79 1.36 4.95
C GLY A 69 24.33 2.16 3.78
N GLY A 70 23.50 2.30 2.75
CA GLY A 70 23.65 3.31 1.72
C GLY A 70 22.99 4.60 2.21
N SER A 71 23.74 5.43 2.92
CA SER A 71 23.46 6.86 2.93
C SER A 71 23.90 7.42 1.59
N GLY A 72 22.96 7.76 0.72
CA GLY A 72 23.25 8.36 -0.58
C GLY A 72 21.99 8.67 -1.37
N ASP A 73 21.68 9.96 -1.44
CA ASP A 73 20.80 10.62 -2.41
C ASP A 73 19.30 10.32 -2.34
N SER A 74 18.54 11.30 -1.79
CA SER A 74 17.08 11.42 -1.87
C SER A 74 16.54 11.29 -3.31
N SER A 75 17.39 11.47 -4.32
CA SER A 75 17.15 11.22 -5.74
C SER A 75 16.72 9.78 -6.09
N GLY A 76 17.06 8.81 -5.24
CA GLY A 76 16.66 7.40 -5.40
C GLY A 76 15.18 7.16 -5.09
N ALA A 77 14.67 7.80 -4.05
CA ALA A 77 13.29 7.60 -3.58
C ALA A 77 12.25 8.06 -4.62
N GLU A 78 12.51 9.17 -5.30
CA GLU A 78 11.65 9.71 -6.37
C GLU A 78 11.57 8.71 -7.54
N THR A 79 12.71 8.16 -7.93
CA THR A 79 12.79 7.11 -8.97
C THR A 79 12.07 5.83 -8.54
N GLU A 80 12.13 5.46 -7.26
CA GLU A 80 11.42 4.29 -6.74
C GLU A 80 9.90 4.51 -6.63
N LEU A 81 9.47 5.74 -6.35
CA LEU A 81 8.07 6.15 -6.26
C LEU A 81 7.35 6.04 -7.62
N GLN A 82 8.10 6.10 -8.71
CA GLN A 82 7.56 6.02 -10.06
C GLN A 82 6.79 4.73 -10.33
N GLY A 83 5.57 4.89 -10.84
CA GLY A 83 4.73 3.79 -11.31
C GLY A 83 3.28 3.87 -10.86
N ASN A 84 2.62 2.72 -10.99
CA ASN A 84 1.23 2.51 -10.59
C ASN A 84 1.21 1.71 -9.29
N TRP A 85 0.34 2.11 -8.38
CA TRP A 85 0.26 1.61 -7.02
C TRP A 85 -1.20 1.33 -6.67
N LEU A 86 -1.46 0.21 -5.99
CA LEU A 86 -2.81 -0.25 -5.66
C LEU A 86 -2.91 -0.57 -4.17
N ALA A 87 -3.98 -0.10 -3.53
CA ALA A 87 -4.33 -0.42 -2.15
C ALA A 87 -5.82 -0.77 -2.04
N THR A 88 -6.23 -1.26 -0.88
CA THR A 88 -7.63 -1.39 -0.51
C THR A 88 -7.81 -0.87 0.91
N THR A 89 -8.60 0.20 1.04
CA THR A 89 -8.79 0.92 2.31
C THR A 89 -10.27 1.07 2.58
N GLY A 90 -10.71 0.66 3.77
CA GLY A 90 -12.14 0.65 4.12
C GLY A 90 -12.99 -0.19 3.15
N GLY A 91 -12.41 -1.26 2.57
CA GLY A 91 -13.07 -2.11 1.58
C GLY A 91 -13.21 -1.49 0.18
N LYS A 92 -12.58 -0.34 -0.09
CA LYS A 92 -12.61 0.34 -1.39
C LYS A 92 -11.25 0.21 -2.08
N PRO A 93 -11.21 -0.10 -3.39
CA PRO A 93 -9.96 -0.06 -4.15
C PRO A 93 -9.49 1.38 -4.28
N VAL A 94 -8.18 1.57 -4.09
CA VAL A 94 -7.49 2.85 -4.26
C VAL A 94 -6.37 2.64 -5.26
N ALA A 95 -6.30 3.46 -6.29
CA ALA A 95 -5.18 3.47 -7.23
C ALA A 95 -4.42 4.78 -7.11
N LEU A 96 -3.09 4.71 -7.10
CA LEU A 96 -2.20 5.84 -7.07
C LEU A 96 -1.23 5.74 -8.25
N PHE A 97 -1.05 6.83 -8.96
CA PHE A 97 -0.14 6.95 -10.10
C PHE A 97 0.89 8.02 -9.79
N VAL A 98 2.16 7.75 -10.08
CA VAL A 98 3.25 8.72 -9.97
C VAL A 98 4.05 8.74 -11.28
N ASN A 99 4.22 9.93 -11.86
CA ASN A 99 5.09 10.17 -13.02
C ASN A 99 5.95 11.43 -12.84
N GLY A 100 7.26 11.26 -12.65
CA GLY A 100 8.13 12.27 -12.06
C GLY A 100 7.50 12.83 -10.80
N ALA A 101 7.39 14.16 -10.74
CA ALA A 101 6.76 14.88 -9.64
C ALA A 101 5.21 14.90 -9.71
N GLU A 102 4.58 14.38 -10.76
CA GLU A 102 3.11 14.35 -10.86
C GLU A 102 2.54 13.13 -10.15
N VAL A 103 1.44 13.32 -9.45
CA VAL A 103 0.76 12.24 -8.71
C VAL A 103 -0.75 12.40 -8.79
N ALA A 104 -1.44 11.27 -8.92
CA ALA A 104 -2.89 11.20 -8.88
C ALA A 104 -3.37 10.00 -8.07
N VAL A 105 -4.46 10.17 -7.33
CA VAL A 105 -5.13 9.13 -6.55
C VAL A 105 -6.58 9.01 -7.00
N PHE A 106 -7.03 7.77 -7.17
CA PHE A 106 -8.36 7.40 -7.63
C PHE A 106 -9.03 6.54 -6.57
N VAL A 107 -10.25 6.92 -6.17
CA VAL A 107 -11.11 6.14 -5.27
C VAL A 107 -12.51 6.07 -5.88
N GLY A 108 -12.84 4.94 -6.50
CA GLY A 108 -14.08 4.83 -7.27
C GLY A 108 -14.10 5.83 -8.43
N THR A 109 -15.00 6.82 -8.38
CA THR A 109 -15.11 7.89 -9.38
C THR A 109 -14.42 9.19 -8.99
N SER A 110 -13.91 9.30 -7.75
CA SER A 110 -13.23 10.49 -7.25
C SER A 110 -11.77 10.48 -7.66
N VAL A 111 -11.27 11.63 -8.12
CA VAL A 111 -9.87 11.82 -8.52
C VAL A 111 -9.26 12.98 -7.74
N CYS A 112 -8.09 12.75 -7.16
CA CYS A 112 -7.25 13.77 -6.55
C CYS A 112 -5.94 13.84 -7.32
N SER A 113 -5.51 15.03 -7.73
CA SER A 113 -4.29 15.23 -8.53
C SER A 113 -3.41 16.31 -7.94
N GLY A 114 -2.10 16.18 -8.10
CA GLY A 114 -1.16 17.18 -7.60
C GLY A 114 0.28 16.76 -7.80
N LYS A 115 1.11 17.03 -6.79
CA LYS A 115 2.56 16.88 -6.91
C LYS A 115 3.20 16.19 -5.71
N VAL A 116 4.33 15.56 -6.01
CA VAL A 116 5.33 15.15 -5.05
C VAL A 116 6.33 16.29 -4.87
N SER A 117 6.73 16.57 -3.64
CA SER A 117 7.74 17.58 -3.29
C SER A 117 8.59 17.11 -2.13
N ASP A 118 9.86 17.55 -2.09
CA ASP A 118 10.74 17.24 -0.97
C ASP A 118 10.69 18.35 0.07
N GLU A 119 10.45 17.97 1.32
CA GLU A 119 10.48 18.85 2.49
C GLU A 119 11.32 18.19 3.58
N ALA A 120 12.37 18.88 4.04
CA ALA A 120 13.27 18.39 5.08
C ALA A 120 13.85 16.97 4.82
N ASN A 121 14.13 16.64 3.55
CA ASN A 121 14.56 15.30 3.08
C ASN A 121 13.49 14.20 3.22
N MET A 122 12.23 14.59 3.31
CA MET A 122 11.07 13.70 3.31
C MET A 122 10.21 14.03 2.09
N GLN A 123 9.66 12.98 1.47
CA GLN A 123 8.89 13.14 0.27
C GLN A 123 7.40 13.30 0.62
N MET A 124 6.85 14.46 0.26
CA MET A 124 5.49 14.88 0.57
C MET A 124 4.63 14.86 -0.68
N ILE A 125 3.36 14.51 -0.52
CA ILE A 125 2.34 14.49 -1.57
C ILE A 125 1.31 15.54 -1.23
N SER A 126 1.05 16.44 -2.18
CA SER A 126 -0.01 17.46 -2.08
C SER A 126 -0.95 17.34 -3.27
N LEU A 127 -2.21 17.01 -3.01
CA LEU A 127 -3.27 16.78 -4.00
C LEU A 127 -4.45 17.72 -3.79
N LYS A 128 -5.22 17.91 -4.86
CA LYS A 128 -6.56 18.49 -4.83
C LYS A 128 -7.56 17.52 -5.43
N CYS A 129 -8.65 17.28 -4.72
CA CYS A 129 -9.72 16.38 -5.15
C CYS A 129 -10.81 17.14 -5.93
N GLN A 130 -11.24 16.57 -7.06
CA GLN A 130 -12.26 17.18 -7.93
C GLN A 130 -13.64 17.22 -7.29
N ASP A 131 -13.92 16.31 -6.35
CA ASP A 131 -15.16 16.22 -5.59
C ASP A 131 -15.17 17.10 -4.32
N GLY A 132 -14.10 17.85 -4.07
CA GLY A 132 -13.94 18.71 -2.90
C GLY A 132 -13.66 17.95 -1.60
N SER A 133 -13.34 16.65 -1.66
CA SER A 133 -12.92 15.87 -0.50
C SER A 133 -11.54 16.32 0.01
N ASP A 134 -11.37 16.35 1.34
CA ASP A 134 -10.07 16.56 2.00
C ASP A 134 -9.35 15.23 2.29
N ALA A 135 -9.94 14.09 1.91
CA ALA A 135 -9.28 12.80 2.05
C ALA A 135 -8.12 12.66 1.05
N ARG A 136 -6.92 12.34 1.54
CA ARG A 136 -5.70 12.16 0.74
C ARG A 136 -5.23 13.42 0.01
N THR A 137 -5.48 14.61 0.57
CA THR A 137 -4.95 15.87 0.01
C THR A 137 -3.51 16.12 0.44
N GLU A 138 -3.11 15.66 1.61
CA GLU A 138 -1.74 15.79 2.12
C GLU A 138 -1.27 14.45 2.67
N GLY A 139 -0.10 13.99 2.24
CA GLY A 139 0.45 12.72 2.68
C GLY A 139 1.97 12.68 2.67
N MET A 140 2.53 11.96 3.63
CA MET A 140 3.97 11.74 3.76
C MET A 140 4.31 10.33 3.27
N VAL A 141 5.33 10.21 2.42
CA VAL A 141 5.88 8.90 2.03
C VAL A 141 6.73 8.38 3.19
N ASP A 142 6.25 7.37 3.90
CA ASP A 142 6.97 6.75 5.01
C ASP A 142 8.02 5.75 4.53
N LYS A 143 7.66 4.98 3.49
CA LYS A 143 8.51 3.93 2.95
C LYS A 143 8.19 3.68 1.48
N VAL A 144 9.23 3.60 0.66
CA VAL A 144 9.14 3.13 -0.72
C VAL A 144 10.14 2.00 -0.96
N SER A 145 9.77 1.10 -1.87
CA SER A 145 10.58 -0.01 -2.35
C SER A 145 10.07 -0.42 -3.72
N ALA A 146 10.79 -1.30 -4.42
CA ALA A 146 10.38 -1.80 -5.73
C ALA A 146 8.95 -2.41 -5.80
N LYS A 147 8.34 -2.84 -4.68
CA LYS A 147 7.03 -3.53 -4.66
C LYS A 147 6.01 -2.96 -3.67
N SER A 148 6.42 -2.04 -2.81
CA SER A 148 5.59 -1.52 -1.72
C SER A 148 5.84 -0.04 -1.52
N LEU A 149 4.76 0.70 -1.30
CA LEU A 149 4.75 2.12 -0.98
C LEU A 149 3.82 2.32 0.21
N THR A 150 4.29 2.97 1.27
CA THR A 150 3.48 3.33 2.43
C THR A 150 3.43 4.85 2.52
N ILE A 151 2.22 5.39 2.57
CA ILE A 151 1.95 6.82 2.71
C ILE A 151 1.06 7.02 3.92
N THR A 152 1.44 7.92 4.81
CA THR A 152 0.58 8.41 5.87
C THR A 152 -0.13 9.67 5.40
N TRP A 153 -1.43 9.56 5.17
CA TRP A 153 -2.28 10.69 4.82
C TRP A 153 -2.72 11.44 6.07
N GLU A 154 -2.78 12.76 5.97
CA GLU A 154 -3.40 13.57 7.01
C GLU A 154 -4.90 13.29 7.15
N GLY A 155 -5.43 13.58 8.33
CA GLY A 155 -6.85 13.39 8.64
C GLY A 155 -7.24 11.94 8.92
N GLY A 156 -8.44 11.55 8.48
CA GLY A 156 -9.06 10.29 8.90
C GLY A 156 -8.63 9.03 8.14
N VAL A 157 -7.81 9.17 7.08
CA VAL A 157 -7.32 8.02 6.29
C VAL A 157 -6.15 7.36 6.99
N GLY A 158 -5.19 8.16 7.48
CA GLY A 158 -3.98 7.65 8.16
C GLY A 158 -3.06 6.88 7.21
N GLU A 159 -2.39 5.88 7.76
CA GLU A 159 -1.44 5.05 7.01
C GLU A 159 -2.15 4.19 5.96
N GLU A 160 -1.66 4.26 4.72
CA GLU A 160 -2.13 3.48 3.59
C GLU A 160 -0.95 2.81 2.89
N THR A 161 -0.97 1.47 2.84
CA THR A 161 0.06 0.69 2.17
C THR A 161 -0.42 0.20 0.81
N PHE A 162 0.32 0.59 -0.23
CA PHE A 162 0.11 0.23 -1.61
C PHE A 162 1.09 -0.85 -2.06
N ARG A 163 0.63 -1.67 -3.00
CA ARG A 163 1.43 -2.61 -3.78
C ARG A 163 1.67 -2.06 -5.17
N LYS A 164 2.87 -2.25 -5.69
CA LYS A 164 3.16 -1.88 -7.09
C LYS A 164 2.30 -2.75 -8.00
N ALA A 165 1.62 -2.13 -8.95
CA ALA A 165 0.87 -2.87 -9.94
C ALA A 165 1.84 -3.46 -10.96
N GLU A 166 1.69 -4.75 -11.25
CA GLU A 166 2.43 -5.43 -12.31
C GLU A 166 1.77 -5.12 -13.66
N GLY A 167 2.55 -4.66 -14.64
CA GLY A 167 2.06 -4.32 -15.99
C GLY A 167 2.14 -2.82 -16.33
N SER A 168 2.12 -2.54 -17.63
CA SER A 168 2.10 -1.17 -18.16
C SER A 168 0.78 -0.48 -17.81
N MET A 169 0.83 0.86 -17.73
CA MET A 169 -0.31 1.76 -17.57
C MET A 169 -1.57 1.23 -18.28
N PRO A 170 -2.76 1.19 -17.64
CA PRO A 170 -3.98 0.78 -18.33
C PRO A 170 -4.18 1.68 -19.55
N SER A 171 -4.17 1.07 -20.74
CA SER A 171 -4.44 1.76 -21.99
C SER A 171 -5.82 2.42 -21.88
N GLY A 172 -5.87 3.76 -21.86
CA GLY A 172 -7.13 4.49 -21.67
C GLY A 172 -7.06 5.78 -20.85
N LEU A 173 -5.88 6.21 -20.39
CA LEU A 173 -5.71 7.62 -19.98
C LEU A 173 -6.04 8.51 -21.18
N PRO A 174 -6.98 9.48 -21.06
CA PRO A 174 -7.30 10.39 -22.15
C PRO A 174 -6.02 11.11 -22.59
N THR A 175 -5.58 10.87 -23.82
CA THR A 175 -4.48 11.61 -24.45
C THR A 175 -4.87 13.05 -24.83
N ASP A 176 -6.13 13.43 -24.60
CA ASP A 176 -6.67 14.77 -24.83
C ASP A 176 -6.54 15.69 -23.61
N LEU A 177 -5.49 15.56 -22.79
CA LEU A 177 -5.09 16.71 -21.99
C LEU A 177 -4.63 17.79 -22.97
N PRO A 178 -5.12 19.04 -22.85
CA PRO A 178 -4.62 20.12 -23.68
C PRO A 178 -3.12 20.23 -23.43
N THR A 179 -2.32 19.82 -24.43
CA THR A 179 -0.91 20.16 -24.45
C THR A 179 -0.88 21.69 -24.36
N ALA A 180 -0.30 22.23 -23.29
CA ALA A 180 0.03 23.64 -23.29
C ALA A 180 1.00 23.82 -24.46
N SER A 181 0.49 24.34 -25.57
CA SER A 181 1.32 24.74 -26.69
C SER A 181 2.29 25.76 -26.14
N ALA A 182 3.58 25.43 -26.15
CA ALA A 182 4.64 26.42 -26.03
C ALA A 182 4.45 27.38 -27.21
N GLY A 183 3.80 28.50 -26.93
CA GLY A 183 3.57 29.57 -27.88
C GLY A 183 4.81 30.45 -27.96
N SER A 184 5.42 30.40 -29.15
CA SER A 184 6.39 31.34 -29.77
C SER A 184 7.80 31.40 -29.21
#